data_AF-A0A957LME5-F1
#
_entry.id   AF-A0A957LME5-F1
#
_cell.length_a   1.000
_cell.length_b   1.000
_cell.length_c   1.000
_cell.angle_alpha   90.00
_cell.angle_beta   90.00
_cell.angle_gamma   90.00
#
_symmetry.space_group_name_H-M   'P 1'
#
loop_
_entity.id
_entity.type
_entity.pdbx_description
1 polymer ?
#
loop_
_entity_poly.entity_id
_entity_poly.type
_entity_poly.pdbx_seq_one_letter_code
_entity_poly.pdbx_strand_id
1 'polypeptide(L)'
;ATTDLIFYLTYRDRFDEAMAAIDRIAPAVAEERRVHWQRHHAAIRLQSGAVDEGLADLRSLAAAGDIDDWGDFFLTALRFDRLDTAAEALDQAEHTLNRMVQAGLGDEEAKAQRAQIAYLRARYALATDNVAESLAWTEHAMASDRFFANNPAFFYTHLVENGHYAEALGLTRRDQANPIRAGFWSGLAMQRMGRSAEAERQWRQLLRAPLPEDDRIDIFEYILAHYYLGDREGRGLALALDTIREQDDAAYGLFFLAGLGWALRGDMTAAHANLRLALMRSKATAIGRHLPRQWWPFCTDLVQPSPLHALATYFGVAPEAQP
;
A
#
# COMPACT_ATOMS: atom_id res chain seq x y z
N ALA A 1 15.45 -9.72 21.23
CA ALA A 1 16.31 -10.87 20.91
C ALA A 1 15.67 -11.80 19.87
N THR A 2 14.58 -12.51 20.16
CA THR A 2 13.99 -13.44 19.17
C THR A 2 13.26 -12.73 18.03
N THR A 3 12.53 -11.66 18.30
CA THR A 3 11.93 -10.80 17.25
C THR A 3 13.01 -10.24 16.32
N ASP A 4 14.09 -9.70 16.88
CA ASP A 4 15.22 -9.17 16.09
C ASP A 4 15.87 -10.25 15.22
N LEU A 5 15.97 -11.48 15.74
CA LEU A 5 16.45 -12.63 14.98
C LEU A 5 15.51 -12.99 13.82
N ILE A 6 14.19 -13.02 14.05
CA ILE A 6 13.21 -13.31 13.00
C ILE A 6 13.32 -12.26 11.88
N PHE A 7 13.30 -10.97 12.25
CA PHE A 7 13.46 -9.89 11.27
C PHE A 7 14.79 -9.97 10.53
N TYR A 8 15.87 -10.29 11.24
CA TYR A 8 17.19 -10.51 10.63
C TYR A 8 17.18 -11.63 9.60
N LEU A 9 16.60 -12.77 9.94
CA LEU A 9 16.50 -13.92 9.04
C LEU A 9 15.64 -13.59 7.82
N THR A 10 14.49 -12.92 8.02
CA THR A 10 13.59 -12.56 6.92
C THR A 10 14.23 -11.62 5.91
N TYR A 11 14.93 -10.55 6.34
CA TYR A 11 15.57 -9.64 5.38
C TYR A 11 16.80 -10.26 4.67
N ARG A 12 17.41 -11.28 5.27
CA ARG A 12 18.49 -12.08 4.68
C ARG A 12 17.98 -13.21 3.78
N ASP A 13 16.67 -13.25 3.50
CA ASP A 13 16.01 -14.29 2.71
C ASP A 13 16.18 -15.71 3.29
N ARG A 14 16.43 -15.84 4.61
CA ARG A 14 16.54 -17.11 5.34
C ARG A 14 15.17 -17.52 5.90
N PHE A 15 14.20 -17.67 5.00
CA PHE A 15 12.78 -17.80 5.35
C PHE A 15 12.47 -19.04 6.19
N ASP A 16 13.03 -20.20 5.84
CA ASP A 16 12.80 -21.45 6.59
C ASP A 16 13.26 -21.33 8.04
N GLU A 17 14.38 -20.64 8.28
CA GLU A 17 14.90 -20.41 9.62
C GLU A 17 14.08 -19.39 10.39
N ALA A 18 13.56 -18.36 9.72
CA ALA A 18 12.66 -17.38 10.31
C ALA A 18 11.35 -18.05 10.76
N MET A 19 10.77 -18.89 9.90
CA MET A 19 9.57 -19.68 10.20
C MET A 19 9.82 -20.66 11.36
N ALA A 20 10.94 -21.40 11.34
CA ALA A 20 11.29 -22.31 12.43
C ALA A 20 11.53 -21.59 13.77
N ALA A 21 12.01 -20.34 13.74
CA ALA A 21 12.15 -19.51 14.93
C ALA A 21 10.78 -19.09 15.50
N ILE A 22 9.81 -18.78 14.63
CA ILE A 22 8.42 -18.51 15.01
C ILE A 22 7.77 -19.73 15.66
N ASP A 23 7.89 -20.91 15.02
CA ASP A 23 7.31 -22.15 15.53
C ASP A 23 7.84 -22.50 16.93
N ARG A 24 9.10 -22.18 17.20
CA ARG A 24 9.73 -22.41 18.51
C ARG A 24 9.16 -21.51 19.61
N ILE A 25 8.77 -20.27 19.29
CA ILE A 25 8.25 -19.32 20.30
C ILE A 25 6.74 -19.37 20.46
N ALA A 26 5.99 -19.82 19.45
CA ALA A 26 4.54 -19.84 19.45
C ALA A 26 3.90 -20.54 20.68
N PRO A 27 4.46 -21.65 21.23
CA PRO A 27 3.91 -22.28 22.43
C PRO A 27 4.15 -21.49 23.73
N ALA A 28 5.14 -20.60 23.74
CA ALA A 28 5.59 -19.88 24.94
C ALA A 28 4.98 -18.48 25.09
N VAL A 29 4.16 -18.04 24.12
CA VAL A 29 3.51 -16.72 24.12
C VAL A 29 2.01 -16.84 24.38
N ALA A 30 1.42 -15.74 24.88
CA ALA A 30 -0.02 -15.59 25.02
C ALA A 30 -0.74 -15.72 23.66
N GLU A 31 -2.01 -16.09 23.68
CA GLU A 31 -2.79 -16.39 22.47
C GLU A 31 -2.82 -15.22 21.49
N GLU A 32 -3.03 -13.99 21.98
CA GLU A 32 -3.09 -12.79 21.15
C GLU A 32 -1.76 -12.56 20.41
N ARG A 33 -0.65 -12.85 21.08
CA ARG A 33 0.69 -12.80 20.47
C ARG A 33 0.93 -13.98 19.53
N ARG A 34 0.34 -15.14 19.79
CA ARG A 34 0.45 -16.31 18.92
C ARG A 34 -0.22 -16.04 17.57
N VAL A 35 -1.42 -15.47 17.55
CA VAL A 35 -2.13 -15.08 16.32
C VAL A 35 -1.28 -14.09 15.51
N HIS A 36 -0.68 -13.10 16.16
CA HIS A 36 0.25 -12.18 15.50
C HIS A 36 1.42 -12.92 14.83
N TRP A 37 2.04 -13.87 15.52
CA TRP A 37 3.13 -14.67 14.95
C TRP A 37 2.68 -15.61 13.84
N GLN A 38 1.47 -16.16 13.90
CA GLN A 38 0.89 -16.95 12.80
C GLN A 38 0.64 -16.09 11.55
N ARG A 39 0.13 -14.86 11.72
CA ARG A 39 0.02 -13.89 10.61
C ARG A 39 1.40 -13.58 10.02
N HIS A 40 2.41 -13.35 10.86
CA HIS A 40 3.77 -13.09 10.39
C HIS A 40 4.39 -14.31 9.69
N HIS A 41 4.13 -15.52 10.19
CA HIS A 41 4.53 -16.77 9.56
C HIS A 41 3.95 -16.91 8.14
N ALA A 42 2.64 -16.69 8.00
CA ALA A 42 1.97 -16.69 6.70
C ALA A 42 2.57 -15.62 5.76
N ALA A 43 2.86 -14.42 6.26
CA ALA A 43 3.50 -13.35 5.50
C ALA A 43 4.91 -13.74 5.00
N ILE A 44 5.73 -14.39 5.83
CA ILE A 44 7.06 -14.90 5.43
C ILE A 44 6.92 -15.95 4.34
N ARG A 45 5.93 -16.85 4.45
CA ARG A 45 5.65 -17.90 3.46
C ARG A 45 5.21 -17.31 2.10
N LEU A 46 4.35 -16.29 2.13
CA LEU A 46 4.00 -15.52 0.93
C LEU A 46 5.25 -14.85 0.32
N GLN A 47 6.11 -14.26 1.15
CA GLN A 47 7.35 -13.62 0.71
C GLN A 47 8.38 -14.60 0.12
N SER A 48 8.44 -15.84 0.60
CA SER A 48 9.32 -16.88 0.07
C SER A 48 8.86 -17.43 -1.28
N GLY A 49 7.63 -17.12 -1.69
CA GLY A 49 7.01 -17.59 -2.94
C GLY A 49 6.10 -18.82 -2.77
N ALA A 50 5.93 -19.32 -1.55
CA ALA A 50 4.95 -20.37 -1.22
C ALA A 50 3.55 -19.75 -1.07
N VAL A 51 3.04 -19.21 -2.18
CA VAL A 51 1.83 -18.38 -2.20
C VAL A 51 0.59 -19.17 -1.76
N ASP A 52 0.44 -20.40 -2.25
CA ASP A 52 -0.71 -21.25 -1.95
C ASP A 52 -0.80 -21.59 -0.46
N GLU A 53 0.33 -22.02 0.11
CA GLU A 53 0.42 -22.40 1.51
C GLU A 53 0.34 -21.17 2.43
N GLY A 54 0.81 -20.01 1.99
CA GLY A 54 0.64 -18.75 2.72
C GLY A 54 -0.81 -18.27 2.75
N LEU A 55 -1.52 -18.37 1.62
CA LEU A 55 -2.95 -18.07 1.54
C LEU A 55 -3.79 -19.08 2.34
N ALA A 56 -3.40 -20.35 2.38
CA ALA A 56 -4.08 -21.36 3.21
C ALA A 56 -3.97 -21.06 4.72
N ASP A 57 -2.80 -20.59 5.18
CA ASP A 57 -2.62 -20.14 6.57
C ASP A 57 -3.52 -18.93 6.87
N LEU A 58 -3.52 -17.91 6.00
CA LEU A 58 -4.35 -16.71 6.18
C LEU A 58 -5.85 -17.04 6.16
N ARG A 59 -6.28 -17.94 5.28
CA ARG A 59 -7.67 -18.43 5.26
C ARG A 59 -8.07 -19.08 6.58
N SER A 60 -7.17 -19.87 7.17
CA SER A 60 -7.41 -20.54 8.46
C SER A 60 -7.53 -19.52 9.59
N LEU A 61 -6.71 -18.48 9.57
CA LEU A 61 -6.79 -17.35 10.51
C LEU A 61 -8.10 -16.57 10.34
N ALA A 62 -8.48 -16.25 9.10
CA ALA A 62 -9.72 -15.54 8.80
C ALA A 62 -10.97 -16.34 9.20
N ALA A 63 -10.97 -17.66 9.02
CA ALA A 63 -12.07 -18.52 9.46
C ALA A 63 -12.28 -18.54 10.98
N ALA A 64 -11.22 -18.27 11.76
CA ALA A 64 -11.28 -18.15 13.21
C ALA A 64 -11.49 -16.71 13.70
N GLY A 65 -11.37 -15.73 12.79
CA GLY A 65 -11.40 -14.31 13.06
C GLY A 65 -12.73 -13.63 12.73
N ASP A 66 -12.65 -12.34 12.42
CA ASP A 66 -13.77 -11.50 12.06
C ASP A 66 -13.73 -11.05 10.58
N ILE A 67 -14.53 -10.04 10.24
CA ILE A 67 -14.64 -9.51 8.88
C ILE A 67 -13.35 -8.79 8.47
N ASP A 68 -12.60 -8.20 9.40
CA ASP A 68 -11.32 -7.55 9.09
C ASP A 68 -10.29 -8.60 8.69
N ASP A 69 -10.27 -9.76 9.36
CA ASP A 69 -9.40 -10.88 8.96
C ASP A 69 -9.74 -11.42 7.56
N TRP A 70 -11.03 -11.52 7.21
CA TRP A 70 -11.44 -11.84 5.84
C TRP A 70 -11.03 -10.75 4.84
N GLY A 71 -11.07 -9.47 5.25
CA GLY A 71 -10.59 -8.35 4.45
C GLY A 71 -9.08 -8.43 4.16
N ASP A 72 -8.27 -8.74 5.18
CA ASP A 72 -6.82 -8.92 5.02
C ASP A 72 -6.49 -10.11 4.10
N PHE A 73 -7.22 -11.22 4.25
CA PHE A 73 -7.09 -12.38 3.38
C PHE A 73 -7.48 -12.03 1.93
N PHE A 74 -8.59 -11.34 1.73
CA PHE A 74 -9.06 -10.87 0.43
C PHE A 74 -8.04 -9.98 -0.27
N LEU A 75 -7.55 -8.93 0.41
CA LEU A 75 -6.60 -7.98 -0.15
C LEU A 75 -5.26 -8.67 -0.48
N THR A 76 -4.87 -9.65 0.33
CA THR A 76 -3.68 -10.47 0.06
C THR A 76 -3.88 -11.36 -1.17
N ALA A 77 -5.04 -11.97 -1.34
CA ALA A 77 -5.36 -12.77 -2.53
C ALA A 77 -5.32 -11.90 -3.81
N LEU A 78 -5.89 -10.69 -3.77
CA LEU A 78 -5.79 -9.74 -4.89
C LEU A 78 -4.35 -9.36 -5.21
N ARG A 79 -3.52 -9.10 -4.19
CA ARG A 79 -2.09 -8.76 -4.37
C ARG A 79 -1.30 -9.83 -5.14
N PHE A 80 -1.72 -11.09 -5.07
CA PHE A 80 -1.10 -12.22 -5.76
C PHE A 80 -1.91 -12.71 -6.97
N ASP A 81 -2.83 -11.88 -7.49
CA ASP A 81 -3.64 -12.17 -8.67
C ASP A 81 -4.50 -13.46 -8.53
N ARG A 82 -4.91 -13.79 -7.30
CA ARG A 82 -5.75 -14.97 -6.99
C ARG A 82 -7.22 -14.59 -6.89
N LEU A 83 -7.80 -14.25 -8.05
CA LEU A 83 -9.18 -13.77 -8.14
C LEU A 83 -10.20 -14.76 -7.57
N ASP A 84 -10.08 -16.05 -7.85
CA ASP A 84 -10.99 -17.07 -7.29
C ASP A 84 -10.93 -17.12 -5.76
N THR A 85 -9.72 -16.99 -5.19
CA THR A 85 -9.51 -16.95 -3.74
C THR A 85 -10.05 -15.66 -3.12
N ALA A 86 -9.93 -14.53 -3.82
CA ALA A 86 -10.51 -13.27 -3.40
C ALA A 86 -12.05 -13.32 -3.43
N ALA A 87 -12.65 -13.91 -4.46
CA ALA A 87 -14.10 -14.13 -4.52
C ALA A 87 -14.58 -15.01 -3.34
N GLU A 88 -13.85 -16.08 -3.02
CA GLU A 88 -14.15 -16.91 -1.86
C GLU A 88 -14.12 -16.10 -0.55
N ALA A 89 -13.12 -15.26 -0.35
CA ALA A 89 -13.00 -14.42 0.84
C ALA A 89 -14.17 -13.44 0.99
N LEU A 90 -14.66 -12.86 -0.11
CA LEU A 90 -15.85 -12.01 -0.12
C LEU A 90 -17.10 -12.76 0.35
N ASP A 91 -17.33 -13.95 -0.21
CA ASP A 91 -18.49 -14.79 0.15
C ASP A 91 -18.46 -15.18 1.64
N GLN A 92 -17.26 -15.45 2.17
CA GLN A 92 -17.06 -15.77 3.59
C GLN A 92 -17.20 -14.56 4.51
N ALA A 93 -16.75 -13.37 4.10
CA ALA A 93 -16.98 -12.14 4.84
C ALA A 93 -18.49 -11.86 4.98
N GLU A 94 -19.26 -12.02 3.90
CA GLU A 94 -20.72 -11.84 3.92
C GLU A 94 -21.42 -12.91 4.76
N HIS A 95 -21.01 -14.18 4.67
CA HIS A 95 -21.53 -15.22 5.55
C HIS A 95 -21.24 -14.93 7.02
N THR A 96 -20.05 -14.44 7.33
CA THR A 96 -19.64 -14.10 8.71
C THR A 96 -20.48 -12.94 9.24
N LEU A 97 -20.66 -11.88 8.47
CA LEU A 97 -21.56 -10.78 8.83
C LEU A 97 -23.00 -11.26 9.08
N ASN A 98 -23.54 -12.09 8.18
CA ASN A 98 -24.89 -12.61 8.33
C ASN A 98 -25.04 -13.41 9.64
N ARG A 99 -24.05 -14.23 10.01
CA ARG A 99 -24.04 -14.93 11.31
C ARG A 99 -23.99 -13.96 12.49
N MET A 100 -23.15 -12.94 12.43
CA MET A 100 -23.04 -11.92 13.50
C MET A 100 -24.36 -11.17 13.68
N VAL A 101 -25.02 -10.76 12.59
CA VAL A 101 -26.34 -10.10 12.63
C VAL A 101 -27.39 -11.02 13.25
N GLN A 102 -27.44 -12.30 12.87
CA GLN A 102 -28.36 -13.27 13.51
C GLN A 102 -28.04 -13.51 14.99
N ALA A 103 -26.77 -13.37 15.39
CA ALA A 103 -26.33 -13.44 16.78
C ALA A 103 -26.57 -12.14 17.58
N GLY A 104 -27.16 -11.11 16.96
CA GLY A 104 -27.55 -9.87 17.63
C GLY A 104 -26.55 -8.72 17.49
N LEU A 105 -25.71 -8.70 16.44
CA LEU A 105 -24.88 -7.54 16.10
C LEU A 105 -25.76 -6.29 15.94
N GLY A 106 -25.36 -5.18 16.56
CA GLY A 106 -26.12 -3.92 16.50
C GLY A 106 -26.19 -3.35 15.08
N ASP A 107 -27.28 -2.63 14.77
CA ASP A 107 -27.54 -2.14 13.41
C ASP A 107 -26.43 -1.22 12.85
N GLU A 108 -25.89 -0.32 13.68
CA GLU A 108 -24.80 0.59 13.27
C GLU A 108 -23.49 -0.18 12.99
N GLU A 109 -23.19 -1.18 13.81
CA GLU A 109 -22.00 -2.03 13.60
C GLU A 109 -22.19 -2.90 12.36
N ALA A 110 -23.36 -3.50 12.18
CA ALA A 110 -23.70 -4.23 10.96
C ALA A 110 -23.61 -3.33 9.72
N LYS A 111 -24.01 -2.06 9.81
CA LYS A 111 -23.90 -1.08 8.73
C LYS A 111 -22.44 -0.77 8.39
N ALA A 112 -21.58 -0.55 9.39
CA ALA A 112 -20.15 -0.36 9.19
C ALA A 112 -19.51 -1.58 8.51
N GLN A 113 -19.86 -2.78 8.95
CA GLN A 113 -19.36 -4.03 8.36
C GLN A 113 -19.86 -4.26 6.93
N ARG A 114 -21.11 -3.86 6.60
CA ARG A 114 -21.59 -3.85 5.20
C ARG A 114 -20.80 -2.88 4.34
N ALA A 115 -20.41 -1.72 4.87
CA ALA A 115 -19.59 -0.76 4.16
C ALA A 115 -18.17 -1.30 3.89
N GLN A 116 -17.58 -2.02 4.85
CA GLN A 116 -16.32 -2.74 4.66
C GLN A 116 -16.44 -3.78 3.52
N ILE A 117 -17.48 -4.61 3.52
CA ILE A 117 -17.73 -5.57 2.43
C ILE A 117 -17.93 -4.86 1.09
N ALA A 118 -18.63 -3.72 1.07
CA ALA A 118 -18.80 -2.92 -0.14
C ALA A 118 -17.46 -2.37 -0.66
N TYR A 119 -16.55 -1.96 0.22
CA TYR A 119 -15.18 -1.62 -0.16
C TYR A 119 -14.46 -2.80 -0.82
N LEU A 120 -14.53 -4.00 -0.24
CA LEU A 120 -13.92 -5.19 -0.83
C LEU A 120 -14.55 -5.54 -2.20
N ARG A 121 -15.88 -5.41 -2.35
CA ARG A 121 -16.56 -5.59 -3.64
C ARG A 121 -16.11 -4.58 -4.69
N ALA A 122 -15.92 -3.31 -4.30
CA ALA A 122 -15.37 -2.29 -5.20
C ALA A 122 -13.97 -2.69 -5.69
N ARG A 123 -13.09 -3.16 -4.78
CA ARG A 123 -11.75 -3.64 -5.12
C ARG A 123 -11.77 -4.86 -6.05
N TYR A 124 -12.68 -5.81 -5.81
CA TYR A 124 -12.82 -6.98 -6.67
C TYR A 124 -13.30 -6.62 -8.07
N ALA A 125 -14.35 -5.80 -8.17
CA ALA A 125 -14.88 -5.33 -9.44
C ALA A 125 -13.82 -4.56 -10.25
N LEU A 126 -12.98 -3.76 -9.59
CA LEU A 126 -11.86 -3.09 -10.27
C LEU A 126 -10.81 -4.10 -10.78
N ALA A 127 -10.46 -5.09 -9.96
CA ALA A 127 -9.49 -6.13 -10.33
C ALA A 127 -9.98 -7.03 -11.50
N THR A 128 -11.29 -7.09 -11.73
CA THR A 128 -11.92 -7.80 -12.86
C THR A 128 -12.32 -6.87 -14.02
N ASP A 129 -11.77 -5.65 -14.05
CA ASP A 129 -12.01 -4.62 -15.08
C ASP A 129 -13.48 -4.16 -15.21
N ASN A 130 -14.29 -4.34 -14.16
CA ASN A 130 -15.65 -3.83 -14.07
C ASN A 130 -15.70 -2.50 -13.31
N VAL A 131 -15.20 -1.44 -13.96
CA VAL A 131 -15.10 -0.09 -13.38
C VAL A 131 -16.46 0.45 -12.93
N ALA A 132 -17.52 0.22 -13.71
CA ALA A 132 -18.85 0.70 -13.40
C ALA A 132 -19.38 0.12 -12.08
N GLU A 133 -19.20 -1.20 -11.89
CA GLU A 133 -19.56 -1.87 -10.64
C GLU A 133 -18.67 -1.42 -9.48
N SER A 134 -17.36 -1.24 -9.71
CA SER A 134 -16.44 -0.70 -8.70
C SER A 134 -16.91 0.65 -8.17
N LEU A 135 -17.33 1.56 -9.06
CA LEU A 135 -17.84 2.87 -8.67
C LEU A 135 -19.18 2.78 -7.92
N ALA A 136 -20.07 1.88 -8.33
CA ALA A 136 -21.33 1.66 -7.62
C ALA A 136 -21.11 1.20 -6.17
N TRP A 137 -20.20 0.24 -5.96
CA TRP A 137 -19.83 -0.21 -4.62
C TRP A 137 -19.08 0.84 -3.81
N THR A 138 -18.25 1.67 -4.46
CA THR A 138 -17.60 2.82 -3.84
C THR A 138 -18.62 3.80 -3.27
N GLU A 139 -19.60 4.21 -4.06
CA GLU A 139 -20.67 5.11 -3.61
C GLU A 139 -21.48 4.47 -2.47
N HIS A 140 -21.76 3.17 -2.55
CA HIS A 140 -22.46 2.47 -1.48
C HIS A 140 -21.67 2.46 -0.16
N ALA A 141 -20.36 2.18 -0.20
CA ALA A 141 -19.50 2.18 0.98
C ALA A 141 -19.44 3.58 1.62
N MET A 142 -19.19 4.62 0.81
CA MET A 142 -19.12 6.02 1.28
C MET A 142 -20.46 6.54 1.81
N ALA A 143 -21.59 6.12 1.24
CA ALA A 143 -22.91 6.50 1.73
C ALA A 143 -23.29 5.77 3.03
N SER A 144 -22.75 4.57 3.24
CA SER A 144 -23.11 3.72 4.37
C SER A 144 -22.30 4.02 5.63
N ASP A 145 -21.05 4.45 5.48
CA ASP A 145 -20.14 4.62 6.60
C ASP A 145 -19.25 5.87 6.50
N ARG A 146 -19.06 6.55 7.64
CA ARG A 146 -18.33 7.82 7.72
C ARG A 146 -16.83 7.63 7.53
N PHE A 147 -16.26 6.50 7.94
CA PHE A 147 -14.85 6.24 7.72
C PHE A 147 -14.54 6.22 6.22
N PHE A 148 -15.34 5.53 5.40
CA PHE A 148 -15.16 5.57 3.94
C PHE A 148 -15.47 6.93 3.31
N ALA A 149 -16.53 7.62 3.78
CA ALA A 149 -16.86 8.96 3.31
C ALA A 149 -15.71 9.96 3.51
N ASN A 150 -15.03 9.87 4.65
CA ASN A 150 -13.91 10.73 5.02
C ASN A 150 -12.57 10.28 4.40
N ASN A 151 -12.48 9.05 3.91
CA ASN A 151 -11.25 8.48 3.35
C ASN A 151 -11.47 7.96 1.91
N PRO A 152 -11.89 8.81 0.95
CA PRO A 152 -12.09 8.37 -0.44
C PRO A 152 -10.80 7.89 -1.13
N ALA A 153 -9.64 8.10 -0.51
CA ALA A 153 -8.34 7.59 -0.94
C ALA A 153 -8.28 6.07 -1.05
N PHE A 154 -9.09 5.35 -0.26
CA PHE A 154 -9.25 3.90 -0.40
C PHE A 154 -9.75 3.48 -1.78
N PHE A 155 -10.35 4.38 -2.57
CA PHE A 155 -10.92 4.09 -3.88
C PHE A 155 -10.13 4.75 -5.01
N TYR A 156 -9.84 6.06 -4.92
CA TYR A 156 -9.26 6.76 -6.07
C TYR A 156 -7.81 6.39 -6.36
N THR A 157 -7.04 5.97 -5.35
CA THR A 157 -5.63 5.57 -5.55
C THR A 157 -5.56 4.34 -6.46
N HIS A 158 -6.41 3.34 -6.21
CA HIS A 158 -6.50 2.14 -7.05
C HIS A 158 -7.07 2.42 -8.45
N LEU A 159 -7.99 3.37 -8.59
CA LEU A 159 -8.42 3.81 -9.93
C LEU A 159 -7.26 4.41 -10.73
N VAL A 160 -6.41 5.23 -10.09
CA VAL A 160 -5.20 5.77 -10.75
C VAL A 160 -4.21 4.65 -11.09
N GLU A 161 -3.97 3.72 -10.17
CA GLU A 161 -3.07 2.57 -10.41
C GLU A 161 -3.51 1.69 -11.59
N ASN A 162 -4.82 1.58 -11.83
CA ASN A 162 -5.40 0.81 -12.93
C ASN A 162 -5.71 1.65 -14.19
N GLY A 163 -5.33 2.93 -14.21
CA GLY A 163 -5.47 3.78 -15.41
C GLY A 163 -6.83 4.47 -15.59
N HIS A 164 -7.75 4.36 -14.63
CA HIS A 164 -9.08 5.00 -14.65
C HIS A 164 -9.00 6.42 -14.08
N TYR A 165 -8.22 7.27 -14.74
CA TYR A 165 -7.86 8.60 -14.24
C TYR A 165 -9.05 9.56 -14.17
N ALA A 166 -9.99 9.47 -15.11
CA ALA A 166 -11.15 10.37 -15.15
C ALA A 166 -12.10 10.12 -13.97
N GLU A 167 -12.33 8.85 -13.66
CA GLU A 167 -13.11 8.36 -12.53
C GLU A 167 -12.44 8.75 -11.21
N ALA A 168 -11.11 8.54 -11.11
CA ALA A 168 -10.33 8.94 -9.95
C ALA A 168 -10.46 10.44 -9.65
N LEU A 169 -10.39 11.30 -10.68
CA LEU A 169 -10.58 12.75 -10.54
C LEU A 169 -11.97 13.15 -10.02
N GLY A 170 -12.99 12.31 -10.23
CA GLY A 170 -14.30 12.48 -9.62
C GLY A 170 -14.26 12.36 -8.09
N LEU A 171 -13.50 11.38 -7.61
CA LEU A 171 -13.39 11.05 -6.19
C LEU A 171 -12.38 11.91 -5.43
N THR A 172 -11.23 12.28 -6.04
CA THR A 172 -10.23 13.14 -5.38
C THR A 172 -10.81 14.48 -4.95
N ARG A 173 -11.76 15.03 -5.70
CA ARG A 173 -12.48 16.27 -5.35
C ARG A 173 -13.31 16.18 -4.06
N ARG A 174 -13.63 14.96 -3.61
CA ARG A 174 -14.36 14.71 -2.37
C ARG A 174 -13.45 14.57 -1.14
N ASP A 175 -12.14 14.39 -1.33
CA ASP A 175 -11.15 14.24 -0.25
C ASP A 175 -10.76 15.60 0.34
N GLN A 176 -11.71 16.25 1.00
CA GLN A 176 -11.48 17.55 1.63
C GLN A 176 -10.70 17.45 2.94
N ALA A 177 -10.72 16.27 3.57
CA ALA A 177 -10.00 16.02 4.82
C ALA A 177 -8.48 15.95 4.61
N ASN A 178 -8.01 15.58 3.42
CA ASN A 178 -6.58 15.38 3.14
C ASN A 178 -6.17 16.10 1.84
N PRO A 179 -6.09 17.44 1.85
CA PRO A 179 -5.87 18.23 0.64
C PRO A 179 -4.51 17.98 -0.04
N ILE A 180 -3.49 17.59 0.74
CA ILE A 180 -2.17 17.21 0.20
C ILE A 180 -2.30 15.95 -0.65
N ARG A 181 -2.85 14.87 -0.08
CA ARG A 181 -3.04 13.62 -0.78
C ARG A 181 -3.97 13.79 -1.99
N ALA A 182 -5.11 14.43 -1.79
CA ALA A 182 -6.06 14.73 -2.87
C ALA A 182 -5.41 15.51 -4.02
N GLY A 183 -4.63 16.55 -3.68
CA GLY A 183 -3.97 17.40 -4.65
C GLY A 183 -2.87 16.68 -5.42
N PHE A 184 -2.08 15.82 -4.76
CA PHE A 184 -1.05 15.03 -5.43
C PHE A 184 -1.67 14.05 -6.43
N TRP A 185 -2.62 13.22 -5.98
CA TRP A 185 -3.24 12.20 -6.82
C TRP A 185 -4.07 12.80 -7.97
N SER A 186 -4.70 13.95 -7.74
CA SER A 186 -5.34 14.73 -8.80
C SER A 186 -4.33 15.20 -9.87
N GLY A 187 -3.19 15.75 -9.45
CA GLY A 187 -2.12 16.13 -10.37
C GLY A 187 -1.55 14.93 -11.14
N LEU A 188 -1.34 13.80 -10.48
CA LEU A 188 -0.85 12.57 -11.11
C LEU A 188 -1.84 12.06 -12.17
N ALA A 189 -3.14 11.99 -11.85
CA ALA A 189 -4.17 11.62 -12.81
C ALA A 189 -4.20 12.57 -14.02
N MET A 190 -4.12 13.89 -13.80
CA MET A 190 -4.03 14.87 -14.89
C MET A 190 -2.80 14.65 -15.77
N GLN A 191 -1.62 14.42 -15.17
CA GLN A 191 -0.40 14.19 -15.93
C GLN A 191 -0.53 12.93 -16.80
N ARG A 192 -1.06 11.83 -16.25
CA ARG A 192 -1.28 10.58 -16.99
C ARG A 192 -2.28 10.70 -18.12
N MET A 193 -3.22 11.64 -18.01
CA MET A 193 -4.14 12.02 -19.10
C MET A 193 -3.49 12.96 -20.14
N GLY A 194 -2.19 13.26 -20.05
CA GLY A 194 -1.49 14.18 -20.94
C GLY A 194 -1.70 15.67 -20.62
N ARG A 195 -2.31 16.00 -19.47
CA ARG A 195 -2.63 17.38 -19.04
C ARG A 195 -1.51 17.95 -18.16
N SER A 196 -0.26 17.89 -18.64
CA SER A 196 0.93 18.21 -17.83
C SER A 196 0.93 19.61 -17.23
N ALA A 197 0.46 20.62 -17.98
CA ALA A 197 0.39 22.00 -17.47
C ALA A 197 -0.62 22.15 -16.30
N GLU A 198 -1.68 21.34 -16.30
CA GLU A 198 -2.68 21.35 -15.22
C GLU A 198 -2.14 20.63 -13.98
N ALA A 199 -1.47 19.49 -14.19
CA ALA A 199 -0.79 18.76 -13.13
C ALA A 199 0.26 19.64 -12.42
N GLU A 200 1.10 20.35 -13.20
CA GLU A 200 2.11 21.26 -12.65
C GLU A 200 1.49 22.40 -11.82
N ARG A 201 0.40 23.00 -12.32
CA ARG A 201 -0.34 24.02 -11.55
C ARG A 201 -0.91 23.45 -10.25
N GLN A 202 -1.48 22.25 -10.30
CA GLN A 202 -2.04 21.56 -9.14
C GLN A 202 -0.99 21.32 -8.07
N TRP A 203 0.18 20.75 -8.41
CA TRP A 203 1.24 20.50 -7.44
C TRP A 203 1.85 21.80 -6.90
N ARG A 204 2.02 22.82 -7.74
CA ARG A 204 2.47 24.14 -7.27
C ARG A 204 1.49 24.76 -6.28
N GLN A 205 0.19 24.58 -6.48
CA GLN A 205 -0.82 25.07 -5.54
C GLN A 205 -0.78 24.28 -4.23
N LEU A 206 -0.67 22.95 -4.31
CA LEU A 206 -0.50 22.07 -3.14
C LEU A 206 0.68 22.52 -2.26
N LEU A 207 1.86 22.74 -2.86
CA LEU A 207 3.06 23.11 -2.12
C LEU A 207 3.04 24.54 -1.55
N ARG A 208 2.07 25.37 -1.93
CA ARG A 208 1.84 26.70 -1.35
C ARG A 208 0.89 26.67 -0.16
N ALA A 209 0.13 25.59 0.03
CA ALA A 209 -0.77 25.48 1.16
C ALA A 209 0.06 25.40 2.46
N PRO A 210 -0.38 26.08 3.54
CA PRO A 210 0.24 25.90 4.84
C PRO A 210 0.15 24.43 5.23
N LEU A 211 1.26 23.88 5.70
CA LEU A 211 1.28 22.54 6.26
C LEU A 211 0.52 22.56 7.59
N PRO A 212 -0.31 21.53 7.90
CA PRO A 212 -0.93 21.40 9.21
C PRO A 212 0.12 21.47 10.33
N GLU A 213 -0.14 22.25 11.37
CA GLU A 213 0.81 22.43 12.49
C GLU A 213 0.87 21.19 13.42
N ASP A 214 -0.19 20.37 13.46
CA ASP A 214 -0.39 19.45 14.59
C ASP A 214 -0.79 18.01 14.21
N ASP A 215 -0.60 17.60 12.96
CA ASP A 215 -0.88 16.21 12.58
C ASP A 215 0.04 15.71 11.47
N ARG A 216 0.27 14.39 11.51
CA ARG A 216 1.07 13.60 10.56
C ARG A 216 0.75 14.04 9.13
N ILE A 217 1.60 14.91 8.59
CA ILE A 217 1.54 15.31 7.19
C ILE A 217 1.64 14.03 6.37
N ASP A 218 0.79 13.89 5.35
CA ASP A 218 0.94 12.89 4.28
C ASP A 218 2.21 13.24 3.48
N ILE A 219 3.35 13.03 4.13
CA ILE A 219 4.66 13.51 3.72
C ILE A 219 5.10 12.82 2.43
N PHE A 220 4.55 11.63 2.17
CA PHE A 220 4.81 10.85 0.98
C PHE A 220 4.33 11.60 -0.27
N GLU A 221 3.05 11.94 -0.35
CA GLU A 221 2.47 12.72 -1.44
C GLU A 221 3.04 14.15 -1.53
N TYR A 222 3.34 14.76 -0.38
CA TYR A 222 3.98 16.09 -0.36
C TYR A 222 5.38 16.07 -1.00
N ILE A 223 6.22 15.10 -0.63
CA ILE A 223 7.56 14.92 -1.20
C ILE A 223 7.47 14.56 -2.68
N LEU A 224 6.55 13.68 -3.08
CA LEU A 224 6.36 13.34 -4.49
C LEU A 224 5.95 14.57 -5.32
N ALA A 225 5.09 15.45 -4.80
CA ALA A 225 4.75 16.70 -5.48
C ALA A 225 5.99 17.58 -5.75
N HIS A 226 6.97 17.63 -4.82
CA HIS A 226 8.26 18.27 -5.08
C HIS A 226 9.03 17.59 -6.22
N TYR A 227 9.09 16.26 -6.22
CA TYR A 227 9.82 15.49 -7.24
C TYR A 227 9.22 15.64 -8.63
N TYR A 228 7.90 15.63 -8.76
CA TYR A 228 7.20 15.86 -10.03
C TYR A 228 7.37 17.30 -10.56
N LEU A 229 7.73 18.25 -9.71
CA LEU A 229 8.16 19.60 -10.11
C LEU A 229 9.68 19.71 -10.32
N GLY A 230 10.39 18.58 -10.27
CA GLY A 230 11.82 18.43 -10.52
C GLY A 230 12.73 18.72 -9.32
N ASP A 231 12.18 19.03 -8.14
CA ASP A 231 12.89 19.28 -6.87
C ASP A 231 14.24 20.02 -7.00
N ARG A 232 14.24 21.12 -7.76
CA ARG A 232 15.47 21.85 -8.12
C ARG A 232 16.29 22.28 -6.89
N GLU A 233 15.59 22.78 -5.88
CA GLU A 233 16.17 23.24 -4.62
C GLU A 233 16.44 22.10 -3.62
N GLY A 234 16.05 20.86 -3.93
CA GLY A 234 16.27 19.69 -3.06
C GLY A 234 15.41 19.68 -1.79
N ARG A 235 14.27 20.37 -1.78
CA ARG A 235 13.40 20.50 -0.60
C ARG A 235 12.71 19.19 -0.27
N GLY A 236 12.22 18.47 -1.28
CA GLY A 236 11.58 17.17 -1.09
C GLY A 236 12.56 16.14 -0.54
N LEU A 237 13.78 16.10 -1.08
CA LEU A 237 14.84 15.22 -0.58
C LEU A 237 15.29 15.58 0.84
N ALA A 238 15.51 16.86 1.13
CA ALA A 238 15.87 17.31 2.47
C ALA A 238 14.81 16.88 3.50
N LEU A 239 13.53 17.11 3.20
CA LEU A 239 12.42 16.70 4.06
C LEU A 239 12.42 15.19 4.32
N ALA A 240 12.60 14.36 3.29
CA ALA A 240 12.69 12.91 3.45
C ALA A 240 13.84 12.50 4.41
N LEU A 241 15.02 13.09 4.24
CA LEU A 241 16.21 12.79 5.04
C LEU A 241 16.08 13.28 6.49
N ASP A 242 15.52 14.48 6.70
CA ASP A 242 15.26 15.02 8.02
C ASP A 242 14.25 14.16 8.79
N THR A 243 13.17 13.73 8.13
CA THR A 243 12.18 12.82 8.73
C THR A 243 12.78 11.46 9.07
N ILE A 244 13.66 10.91 8.23
CA ILE A 244 14.39 9.66 8.54
C ILE A 244 15.28 9.85 9.78
N ARG A 245 15.93 11.01 9.92
CA ARG A 245 16.82 11.29 11.06
C ARG A 245 16.06 11.45 12.37
N GLU A 246 14.84 12.00 12.32
CA GLU A 246 14.00 12.25 13.50
C GLU A 246 13.24 11.00 13.98
N GLN A 247 13.08 9.99 13.12
CA GLN A 247 12.32 8.78 13.43
C GLN A 247 13.24 7.57 13.61
N ASP A 248 13.30 7.03 14.83
CA ASP A 248 14.06 5.80 15.14
C ASP A 248 13.58 4.59 14.31
N ASP A 249 12.28 4.54 13.98
CA ASP A 249 11.68 3.50 13.16
C ASP A 249 11.06 4.03 11.87
N ALA A 250 11.83 4.83 11.14
CA ALA A 250 11.42 5.39 9.84
C ALA A 250 10.88 4.30 8.89
N ALA A 251 9.67 4.51 8.37
CA ALA A 251 9.02 3.58 7.44
C ALA A 251 9.84 3.41 6.16
N TYR A 252 9.80 2.20 5.57
CA TYR A 252 10.53 1.90 4.33
C TYR A 252 10.18 2.85 3.17
N GLY A 253 8.96 3.41 3.16
CA GLY A 253 8.52 4.42 2.20
C GLY A 253 9.38 5.68 2.22
N LEU A 254 9.87 6.12 3.37
CA LEU A 254 10.76 7.29 3.46
C LEU A 254 12.11 7.03 2.80
N PHE A 255 12.68 5.83 3.00
CA PHE A 255 13.92 5.42 2.32
C PHE A 255 13.72 5.27 0.81
N PHE A 256 12.54 4.83 0.37
CA PHE A 256 12.18 4.85 -1.05
C PHE A 256 12.18 6.29 -1.60
N LEU A 257 11.53 7.23 -0.93
CA LEU A 257 11.52 8.64 -1.34
C LEU A 257 12.92 9.24 -1.37
N ALA A 258 13.73 9.02 -0.34
CA ALA A 258 15.12 9.48 -0.32
C ALA A 258 15.92 8.88 -1.50
N GLY A 259 15.75 7.60 -1.78
CA GLY A 259 16.37 6.94 -2.92
C GLY A 259 15.95 7.54 -4.27
N LEU A 260 14.65 7.79 -4.44
CA LEU A 260 14.08 8.44 -5.62
C LEU A 260 14.58 9.88 -5.78
N GLY A 261 14.64 10.66 -4.70
CA GLY A 261 15.16 12.02 -4.70
C GLY A 261 16.63 12.10 -5.09
N TRP A 262 17.47 11.17 -4.62
CA TRP A 262 18.87 11.07 -5.06
C TRP A 262 18.99 10.68 -6.54
N ALA A 263 18.18 9.73 -7.00
CA ALA A 263 18.15 9.31 -8.41
C ALA A 263 17.72 10.45 -9.35
N LEU A 264 16.69 11.21 -8.98
CA LEU A 264 16.23 12.41 -9.69
C LEU A 264 17.37 13.45 -9.85
N ARG A 265 18.28 13.51 -8.88
CA ARG A 265 19.43 14.42 -8.87
C ARG A 265 20.70 13.82 -9.50
N GLY A 266 20.63 12.59 -10.01
CA GLY A 266 21.73 11.90 -10.68
C GLY A 266 22.73 11.22 -9.74
N ASP A 267 22.50 11.19 -8.43
CA ASP A 267 23.36 10.45 -7.50
C ASP A 267 22.85 9.01 -7.31
N MET A 268 23.28 8.14 -8.21
CA MET A 268 22.88 6.72 -8.17
C MET A 268 23.49 5.96 -6.99
N THR A 269 24.62 6.41 -6.44
CA THR A 269 25.25 5.75 -5.29
C THR A 269 24.38 5.93 -4.05
N ALA A 270 23.97 7.16 -3.77
CA ALA A 270 23.06 7.47 -2.67
C ALA A 270 21.66 6.87 -2.91
N ALA A 271 21.18 6.87 -4.16
CA ALA A 271 19.92 6.23 -4.53
C ALA A 271 19.91 4.73 -4.18
N HIS A 272 20.93 3.98 -4.61
CA HIS A 272 21.06 2.55 -4.33
C HIS A 272 21.19 2.25 -2.84
N ALA A 273 21.92 3.07 -2.08
CA ALA A 273 22.05 2.90 -0.63
C ALA A 273 20.68 3.00 0.06
N ASN A 274 19.89 4.02 -0.26
CA ASN A 274 18.57 4.23 0.32
C ASN A 274 17.55 3.17 -0.15
N LEU A 275 17.55 2.79 -1.43
CA LEU A 275 16.65 1.74 -1.92
C LEU A 275 16.97 0.36 -1.34
N ARG A 276 18.24 0.06 -1.03
CA ARG A 276 18.62 -1.15 -0.28
C ARG A 276 18.05 -1.13 1.15
N LEU A 277 18.09 0.02 1.82
CA LEU A 277 17.49 0.16 3.16
C LEU A 277 15.97 0.05 3.11
N ALA A 278 15.32 0.65 2.11
CA ALA A 278 13.88 0.49 1.88
C ALA A 278 13.52 -0.99 1.69
N LEU A 279 14.25 -1.68 0.82
CA LEU A 279 14.01 -3.11 0.57
C LEU A 279 14.27 -3.96 1.82
N MET A 280 15.37 -3.70 2.54
CA MET A 280 15.70 -4.41 3.78
C MET A 280 14.58 -4.26 4.82
N ARG A 281 14.06 -3.05 5.02
CA ARG A 281 12.96 -2.79 5.96
C ARG A 281 11.66 -3.46 5.51
N SER A 282 11.31 -3.36 4.23
CA SER A 282 10.14 -4.04 3.64
C SER A 282 10.20 -5.56 3.87
N LYS A 283 11.36 -6.16 3.63
CA LYS A 283 11.56 -7.60 3.87
C LYS A 283 11.51 -7.95 5.35
N ALA A 284 12.13 -7.16 6.22
CA ALA A 284 12.17 -7.43 7.66
C ALA A 284 10.76 -7.54 8.28
N THR A 285 9.81 -6.75 7.77
CA THR A 285 8.42 -6.74 8.22
C THR A 285 7.50 -7.67 7.42
N ALA A 286 8.07 -8.55 6.58
CA ALA A 286 7.35 -9.50 5.74
C ALA A 286 6.34 -8.86 4.75
N ILE A 287 6.56 -7.61 4.33
CA ILE A 287 5.68 -6.94 3.36
C ILE A 287 5.83 -7.54 1.97
N GLY A 288 7.06 -7.90 1.59
CA GLY A 288 7.36 -8.53 0.31
C GLY A 288 8.85 -8.65 0.02
N ARG A 289 9.19 -9.51 -0.95
CA ARG A 289 10.58 -9.75 -1.41
C ARG A 289 11.16 -8.58 -2.20
N HIS A 290 10.29 -7.73 -2.74
CA HIS A 290 10.59 -6.54 -3.53
C HIS A 290 9.84 -5.34 -2.92
N LEU A 291 10.22 -4.14 -3.34
CA LEU A 291 9.41 -2.94 -3.08
C LEU A 291 8.07 -3.02 -3.82
N PRO A 292 7.02 -2.32 -3.34
CA PRO A 292 5.70 -2.38 -3.95
C PRO A 292 5.74 -2.00 -5.43
N ARG A 293 5.19 -2.86 -6.29
CA ARG A 293 5.22 -2.67 -7.76
C ARG A 293 4.51 -1.38 -8.17
N GLN A 294 3.48 -0.96 -7.45
CA GLN A 294 2.75 0.29 -7.68
C GLN A 294 3.59 1.55 -7.50
N TRP A 295 4.78 1.46 -6.88
CA TRP A 295 5.71 2.59 -6.78
C TRP A 295 6.70 2.68 -7.94
N TRP A 296 6.83 1.63 -8.75
CA TRP A 296 7.68 1.63 -9.94
C TRP A 296 7.35 2.75 -10.93
N PRO A 297 6.07 3.08 -11.21
CA PRO A 297 5.72 4.19 -12.08
C PRO A 297 6.28 5.55 -11.63
N PHE A 298 6.50 5.77 -10.33
CA PHE A 298 7.15 7.00 -9.85
C PHE A 298 8.61 7.08 -10.29
N CYS A 299 9.33 5.95 -10.30
CA CYS A 299 10.70 5.90 -10.81
C CYS A 299 10.73 6.22 -12.31
N THR A 300 9.87 5.57 -13.11
CA THR A 300 9.86 5.75 -14.57
C THR A 300 9.44 7.15 -15.00
N ASP A 301 8.62 7.83 -14.21
CA ASP A 301 8.18 9.19 -14.49
C ASP A 301 9.26 10.25 -14.23
N LEU A 302 10.11 10.01 -13.24
CA LEU A 302 10.98 11.03 -12.64
C LEU A 302 12.46 10.85 -12.97
N VAL A 303 12.90 9.62 -13.22
CA VAL A 303 14.30 9.28 -13.42
C VAL A 303 14.60 9.06 -14.90
N GLN A 304 15.74 9.54 -15.36
CA GLN A 304 16.18 9.37 -16.76
C GLN A 304 16.27 7.88 -17.15
N PRO A 305 16.07 7.50 -18.43
CA PRO A 305 15.99 6.09 -18.83
C PRO A 305 17.22 5.22 -18.52
N SER A 306 18.42 5.77 -18.68
CA SER A 306 19.68 5.02 -18.50
C SER A 306 19.81 4.34 -17.13
N PRO A 307 19.57 5.03 -15.99
CA PRO A 307 19.63 4.39 -14.67
C PRO A 307 18.42 3.50 -14.31
N LEU A 308 17.30 3.51 -15.05
CA LEU A 308 16.10 2.75 -14.67
C LEU A 308 16.33 1.24 -14.60
N HIS A 309 17.17 0.68 -15.48
CA HIS A 309 17.50 -0.75 -15.47
C HIS A 309 18.02 -1.23 -14.12
N ALA A 310 18.88 -0.44 -13.49
CA ALA A 310 19.45 -0.78 -12.18
C ALA A 310 18.39 -0.72 -11.06
N LEU A 311 17.41 0.19 -11.19
CA LEU A 311 16.35 0.37 -10.20
C LEU A 311 15.25 -0.70 -10.29
N ALA A 312 14.96 -1.21 -11.49
CA ALA A 312 13.92 -2.21 -11.72
C ALA A 312 14.06 -3.46 -10.84
N THR A 313 15.29 -3.85 -10.52
CA THR A 313 15.61 -5.00 -9.66
C THR A 313 15.00 -4.91 -8.26
N TYR A 314 14.86 -3.70 -7.69
CA TYR A 314 14.25 -3.51 -6.37
C TYR A 314 12.75 -3.81 -6.37
N PHE A 315 12.09 -3.73 -7.53
CA PHE A 315 10.65 -3.92 -7.70
C PHE A 315 10.30 -5.28 -8.30
N GLY A 316 11.29 -6.10 -8.67
CA GLY A 316 11.07 -7.38 -9.34
C GLY A 316 10.49 -7.22 -10.75
N VAL A 317 10.70 -6.06 -11.38
CA VAL A 317 10.22 -5.78 -12.74
C VAL A 317 11.33 -6.10 -13.73
N ALA A 318 10.98 -6.77 -14.84
CA ALA A 318 11.92 -6.99 -15.92
C ALA A 318 12.29 -5.64 -16.54
N PRO A 319 13.58 -5.32 -16.72
CA PRO A 319 13.95 -4.11 -17.42
C PRO A 319 13.44 -4.20 -18.86
N GLU A 320 12.77 -3.14 -19.33
CA GLU A 320 12.34 -3.07 -20.73
C GLU A 320 13.55 -3.30 -21.65
N ALA A 321 13.38 -4.18 -22.64
CA ALA A 321 14.39 -4.39 -23.66
C ALA A 321 14.59 -3.06 -24.39
N GLN A 322 15.83 -2.56 -24.44
CA GLN A 322 16.14 -1.40 -25.26
C GLN A 322 15.81 -1.74 -26.72
N PRO A 323 15.06 -0.88 -27.44
CA PRO A 323 14.77 -1.08 -28.86
C PRO A 323 16.03 -1.05 -29.72
#